data_AF-A0A2E7PKG5-F1
#
_entry.id   AF-A0A2E7PKG5-F1
#
_cell.length_a   1.000
_cell.length_b   1.000
_cell.length_c   1.000
_cell.angle_alpha   90.00
_cell.angle_beta   90.00
_cell.angle_gamma   90.00
#
_symmetry.space_group_name_H-M   'P 1'
#
loop_
_entity.id
_entity.type
_entity.pdbx_description
1 polymer ?
#
loop_
_entity_poly.entity_id
_entity_poly.type
_entity_poly.pdbx_seq_one_letter_code
_entity_poly.pdbx_strand_id
1 'polypeptide(L)' 'MTEMMAPKFLRAALSHCLDILYSPKCLKCLASFGGRARLCAACWANVQFVMPPGCSNDMAQTR' A
#
# COMPACT_ATOMS: atom_id res chain seq x y z
N MET A 1 -9.03 -39.33 -8.05
CA MET A 1 -8.51 -38.18 -8.82
C MET A 1 -8.56 -36.92 -7.95
N THR A 2 -7.91 -36.93 -6.78
CA THR A 2 -8.12 -35.92 -5.71
C THR A 2 -6.81 -35.60 -5.01
N GLU A 3 -5.77 -35.20 -5.76
CA GLU A 3 -4.52 -34.75 -5.17
C GLU A 3 -4.01 -33.47 -5.86
N MET A 4 -3.49 -32.54 -5.05
CA MET A 4 -2.59 -31.42 -5.41
C MET A 4 -3.17 -30.02 -5.70
N MET A 5 -4.48 -29.80 -5.84
CA MET A 5 -5.04 -28.44 -6.04
C MET A 5 -5.17 -27.61 -4.73
N ALA A 6 -5.07 -28.26 -3.57
CA ALA A 6 -5.46 -27.72 -2.26
C ALA A 6 -4.70 -26.47 -1.74
N PRO A 7 -3.36 -26.31 -1.90
CA PRO A 7 -2.65 -25.27 -1.16
C PRO A 7 -2.91 -23.87 -1.69
N LYS A 8 -3.12 -23.71 -3.00
CA LYS A 8 -3.36 -22.39 -3.63
C LYS A 8 -4.75 -21.85 -3.28
N PHE A 9 -5.77 -22.70 -3.37
CA PHE A 9 -7.14 -22.34 -3.02
C PHE A 9 -7.29 -22.07 -1.52
N LEU A 10 -6.69 -22.91 -0.67
CA LEU A 10 -6.69 -22.69 0.78
C LEU A 10 -6.01 -21.36 1.16
N ARG A 11 -4.87 -21.05 0.54
CA ARG A 11 -4.15 -19.79 0.79
C ARG A 11 -4.94 -18.57 0.32
N ALA A 12 -5.60 -18.66 -0.84
CA ALA A 12 -6.46 -17.59 -1.35
C ALA A 12 -7.66 -17.35 -0.44
N ALA A 13 -8.37 -18.42 -0.03
CA ALA A 13 -9.50 -18.35 0.88
C ALA A 13 -9.11 -17.75 2.25
N LEU A 14 -7.98 -18.21 2.82
CA LEU A 14 -7.46 -17.66 4.07
C LEU A 14 -7.11 -16.17 3.95
N SER A 15 -6.46 -15.77 2.86
CA SER A 15 -6.10 -14.37 2.62
C SER A 15 -7.34 -13.49 2.51
N HIS A 16 -8.40 -14.00 1.87
CA HIS A 16 -9.69 -13.32 1.74
C HIS A 16 -10.41 -13.18 3.09
N CYS A 17 -10.47 -14.24 3.90
CA CYS A 17 -11.01 -14.18 5.26
C CYS A 17 -10.26 -13.17 6.13
N LEU A 18 -8.93 -13.14 6.04
CA LEU A 18 -8.12 -12.16 6.76
C LEU A 18 -8.37 -10.74 6.24
N ASP A 19 -8.66 -10.54 4.96
CA ASP A 19 -9.01 -9.23 4.41
C ASP A 19 -10.39 -8.74 4.91
N ILE A 20 -11.30 -9.66 5.22
CA ILE A 20 -12.60 -9.33 5.83
C ILE A 20 -12.43 -9.01 7.32
N LEU A 21 -11.73 -9.86 8.07
CA LEU A 21 -11.55 -9.71 9.52
C LEU A 21 -10.60 -8.55 9.85
N TYR A 22 -9.52 -8.43 9.10
CA TYR A 22 -8.54 -7.35 9.15
C TYR A 22 -8.67 -6.51 7.88
N SER A 23 -9.79 -5.79 7.79
CA SER A 23 -10.08 -4.87 6.69
C SER A 23 -8.81 -4.08 6.34
N PRO A 24 -8.30 -4.18 5.10
CA PRO A 24 -7.13 -3.41 4.70
C PRO A 24 -7.46 -1.93 4.87
N LYS A 25 -6.54 -1.22 5.50
CA LYS A 25 -6.67 0.20 5.80
C LYS A 25 -5.70 0.99 4.95
N CYS A 26 -6.12 2.20 4.55
CA CYS A 26 -5.22 3.17 3.94
C CYS A 26 -4.02 3.41 4.86
N LEU A 27 -2.81 3.37 4.31
CA LEU A 27 -1.58 3.59 5.07
C LEU A 27 -1.50 4.97 5.74
N LYS A 28 -2.23 5.96 5.23
CA LYS A 28 -2.20 7.35 5.74
C LYS A 28 -3.37 7.65 6.69
N CYS A 29 -4.61 7.49 6.24
CA CYS A 29 -5.80 7.89 7.00
C CYS A 29 -6.50 6.76 7.76
N LEU A 30 -6.02 5.52 7.62
CA LEU A 30 -6.59 4.33 8.26
C LEU A 30 -8.05 4.00 7.89
N ALA A 31 -8.64 4.71 6.91
CA ALA A 31 -9.95 4.35 6.37
C ALA A 31 -9.88 2.97 5.69
N SER A 32 -10.91 2.15 5.88
CA SER A 32 -11.05 0.85 5.21
C SER A 32 -11.06 1.04 3.70
N PHE A 33 -10.11 0.43 3.01
CA PHE A 33 -9.90 0.54 1.57
C PHE A 33 -9.32 -0.75 1.02
N GLY A 34 -9.93 -1.29 -0.04
CA GLY A 34 -9.54 -2.55 -0.63
C GLY A 34 -8.08 -2.55 -1.13
N GLY A 35 -7.30 -3.53 -0.67
CA GLY A 35 -5.91 -3.74 -1.07
C GLY A 35 -4.89 -3.39 0.00
N ARG A 36 -3.96 -4.31 0.21
CA ARG A 36 -2.89 -4.20 1.23
C ARG A 36 -1.81 -3.21 0.79
N ALA A 37 -1.23 -2.50 1.76
CA ALA A 37 -0.11 -1.58 1.56
C ALA A 37 -0.36 -0.51 0.47
N ARG A 38 -1.59 0.03 0.40
CA ARG A 38 -1.99 1.06 -0.57
C ARG A 38 -2.51 2.31 0.13
N LEU A 39 -2.51 3.42 -0.61
CA LEU A 39 -3.20 4.66 -0.25
C LEU A 39 -4.58 4.65 -0.92
N CYS A 40 -5.60 5.16 -0.22
CA CYS A 40 -6.88 5.43 -0.85
C CYS A 40 -6.75 6.59 -1.86
N ALA A 41 -7.70 6.69 -2.80
CA ALA A 41 -7.67 7.71 -3.86
C ALA A 41 -7.50 9.15 -3.31
N ALA A 42 -8.18 9.48 -2.20
CA ALA A 42 -8.07 10.79 -1.57
C ALA A 42 -6.68 11.07 -1.00
N CYS A 43 -6.09 10.12 -0.26
CA CYS A 43 -4.73 10.28 0.26
C CYS A 43 -3.68 10.29 -0.86
N TRP A 44 -3.89 9.47 -1.89
CA TRP A 44 -3.00 9.41 -3.04
C TRP A 44 -2.97 10.74 -3.81
N ALA A 45 -4.13 11.39 -3.99
CA ALA A 45 -4.23 12.70 -4.63
C ALA A 45 -3.51 13.84 -3.86
N ASN A 46 -3.18 13.62 -2.58
CA ASN A 46 -2.49 14.59 -1.72
C ASN A 46 -1.01 14.26 -1.50
N VAL A 47 -0.47 13.26 -2.20
CA VAL A 47 0.94 12.91 -2.08
C VAL A 47 1.78 14.02 -2.70
N GLN A 48 2.56 14.71 -1.86
CA GLN A 48 3.62 15.59 -2.33
C GLN A 48 4.81 14.71 -2.72
N PHE A 49 5.07 14.61 -4.01
CA PHE A 49 6.31 14.00 -4.48
C PHE A 49 7.45 14.91 -4.03
N VAL A 50 8.46 14.32 -3.39
CA VAL A 50 9.69 15.04 -3.07
C VAL A 50 10.27 15.52 -4.39
N MET A 51 10.10 16.81 -4.67
CA MET A 51 10.75 17.45 -5.80
C MET A 51 12.25 17.41 -5.51
N PRO A 52 13.11 17.10 -6.50
CA PRO A 52 14.54 17.27 -6.30
C PRO A 52 14.77 18.70 -5.78
N PRO A 53 15.67 18.90 -4.80
CA PRO A 53 15.97 20.24 -4.34
C PRO A 53 16.35 21.04 -5.58
N GLY A 54 15.51 22.03 -5.92
CA GLY A 54 15.86 22.97 -6.97
C GLY A 54 17.15 23.63 -6.54
N CYS A 55 18.07 23.86 -7.47
CA CYS A 55 19.11 24.85 -7.24
C CYS A 55 18.41 26.21 -7.13
N SER A 56 17.84 26.53 -5.96
CA SER A 56 17.92 27.90 -5.51
C SER A 56 19.42 28.21 -5.46
N ASN A 57 19.76 29.41 -5.86
CA ASN A 57 21.07 30.04 -5.89
C ASN A 57 21.86 29.97 -4.56
N ASP A 58 21.41 29.18 -3.59
CA ASP A 58 22.02 28.82 -2.33
C ASP A 58 22.88 27.56 -2.51
N MET A 59 24.07 27.79 -3.07
CA MET A 59 25.24 26.90 -2.96
C MET A 59 25.64 26.71 -1.49
N ALA A 60 24.82 26.06 -0.66
CA ALA A 60 25.07 25.87 0.77
C ALA A 60 25.21 24.40 1.20
N GLN A 61 25.59 23.51 0.27
CA GLN A 61 25.98 22.14 0.62
C GLN A 61 27.41 21.86 0.16
N THR A 62 28.35 22.55 0.79
CA THR A 62 29.77 22.21 0.71
C THR A 62 30.18 21.53 2.02
N ARG A 63 30.42 20.22 1.92
CA ARG A 63 31.30 19.38 2.75
C ARG A 63 30.97 19.22 4.24
#